data_AF-A0A4U7CMQ8-F1
#
_entry.id   AF-A0A4U7CMQ8-F1
#
_cell.length_a   1.000
_cell.length_b   1.000
_cell.length_c   1.000
_cell.angle_alpha   90.00
_cell.angle_beta   90.00
_cell.angle_gamma   90.00
#
_symmetry.space_group_name_H-M   'P 1'
#
loop_
_entity.id
_entity.type
_entity.pdbx_description
1 polymer ?
#
loop_
_entity_poly.entity_id
_entity_poly.type
_entity_poly.pdbx_seq_one_letter_code
_entity_poly.pdbx_strand_id
1 'polypeptide(L)'
;MPLLGRVRTEPRSHAVALVAALGVGVALATVHWLGLIAAGALASLVAPTVRRGVAYALGAGIVALAAFAVGLGSAAAAVPGMRPVVYLTVGEGLALPLFGSLARAVVS
;
A
#
# COMPACT_ATOMS: atom_id res chain seq x y z
N MET A 1 -23.64 15.78 6.61
CA MET A 1 -22.91 15.18 5.48
C MET A 1 -22.26 13.89 5.93
N PRO A 2 -22.34 12.79 5.16
CA PRO A 2 -21.70 11.53 5.52
C PRO A 2 -20.17 11.69 5.57
N LEU A 3 -19.50 11.01 6.50
CA LEU A 3 -18.05 11.13 6.77
C LEU A 3 -17.18 10.98 5.51
N LEU A 4 -17.58 10.10 4.59
CA LEU A 4 -16.93 9.86 3.30
C LEU A 4 -16.91 11.09 2.36
N GLY A 5 -17.91 11.96 2.45
CA GLY A 5 -17.97 13.20 1.66
C GLY A 5 -16.90 14.19 2.08
N ARG A 6 -16.71 14.36 3.40
CA ARG A 6 -15.70 15.28 3.97
C ARG A 6 -14.27 14.82 3.69
N VAL A 7 -14.01 13.50 3.78
CA VAL A 7 -12.71 12.90 3.43
C VAL A 7 -12.36 13.10 1.95
N ARG A 8 -13.35 13.22 1.05
CA ARG A 8 -13.10 13.41 -0.39
C ARG A 8 -12.94 14.87 -0.82
N THR A 9 -13.47 15.83 -0.06
CA THR A 9 -13.47 17.25 -0.43
C THR A 9 -12.41 18.07 0.31
N GLU A 10 -12.04 17.68 1.53
CA GLU A 10 -11.05 18.40 2.34
C GLU A 10 -9.65 17.77 2.20
N PRO A 11 -8.66 18.50 1.66
CA PRO A 11 -7.32 17.96 1.39
C PRO A 11 -6.64 17.34 2.61
N ARG A 12 -6.85 17.95 3.79
CA ARG A 12 -6.23 17.53 5.05
C ARG A 12 -6.83 16.22 5.56
N SER A 13 -8.16 16.10 5.52
CA SER A 13 -8.90 14.90 5.92
C SER A 13 -8.58 13.72 5.01
N HIS A 14 -8.46 13.96 3.70
CA HIS A 14 -8.01 12.96 2.72
C HIS A 14 -6.60 12.46 3.02
N ALA A 15 -5.65 13.38 3.28
CA ALA A 15 -4.27 13.03 3.56
C ALA A 15 -4.13 12.20 4.83
N VAL A 16 -4.84 12.56 5.91
CA VAL A 16 -4.85 11.79 7.17
C VAL A 16 -5.39 10.38 6.95
N ALA A 17 -6.51 10.24 6.23
CA ALA A 17 -7.08 8.92 5.94
C ALA A 17 -6.12 8.04 5.12
N LEU A 18 -5.42 8.63 4.13
CA LEU A 18 -4.42 7.91 3.35
C LEU A 18 -3.23 7.48 4.20
N VAL A 19 -2.68 8.39 5.02
CA VAL A 19 -1.55 8.07 5.91
C VAL A 19 -1.93 6.98 6.92
N ALA A 20 -3.13 7.04 7.49
CA ALA A 20 -3.61 6.00 8.40
C ALA A 20 -3.78 4.65 7.69
N ALA A 21 -4.39 4.64 6.49
CA ALA A 21 -4.53 3.45 5.67
C ALA A 21 -3.18 2.81 5.32
N LEU A 22 -2.21 3.62 4.92
CA LEU A 22 -0.85 3.18 4.64
C LEU A 22 -0.16 2.64 5.90
N GLY A 23 -0.25 3.36 7.02
CA GLY A 23 0.35 2.93 8.28
C GLY A 23 -0.19 1.59 8.77
N VAL A 24 -1.52 1.42 8.76
CA VAL A 24 -2.17 0.15 9.13
C VAL A 24 -1.79 -0.97 8.17
N GLY A 25 -1.86 -0.72 6.86
CA GLY A 25 -1.51 -1.72 5.85
C GLY A 25 -0.05 -2.19 5.95
N VAL A 26 0.89 -1.25 6.10
CA VAL A 26 2.31 -1.57 6.27
C VAL A 26 2.56 -2.29 7.60
N ALA A 27 1.92 -1.88 8.70
CA ALA A 27 2.04 -2.56 9.98
C ALA A 27 1.49 -4.00 9.94
N LEU A 28 0.42 -4.26 9.18
CA LEU A 28 -0.03 -5.62 8.95
C LEU A 28 0.97 -6.41 8.09
N ALA A 29 1.57 -5.76 7.08
CA ALA A 29 2.52 -6.39 6.17
C ALA A 29 3.80 -6.85 6.88
N THR A 30 4.20 -6.22 8.00
CA THR A 30 5.35 -6.69 8.80
C THR A 30 5.05 -7.97 9.57
N VAL A 31 3.78 -8.25 9.88
CA VAL A 31 3.35 -9.47 10.58
C VAL A 31 3.03 -10.57 9.58
N HIS A 32 2.33 -10.24 8.48
CA HIS A 32 1.91 -11.21 7.49
C HIS A 32 1.76 -10.59 6.09
N TRP A 33 2.14 -11.31 5.04
CA TRP A 33 2.12 -10.83 3.65
C TRP A 33 0.73 -10.38 3.16
N LEU A 34 -0.36 -10.92 3.73
CA LEU A 34 -1.73 -10.47 3.46
C LEU A 34 -1.95 -8.98 3.79
N GLY A 35 -1.10 -8.41 4.66
CA GLY A 35 -1.09 -6.97 4.94
C GLY A 35 -0.83 -6.11 3.69
N LEU A 36 -0.11 -6.62 2.67
CA LEU A 36 0.08 -5.90 1.41
C LEU A 36 -1.22 -5.77 0.62
N ILE A 37 -2.05 -6.82 0.61
CA ILE A 37 -3.39 -6.78 0.00
C ILE A 37 -4.25 -5.77 0.75
N ALA A 38 -4.24 -5.82 2.09
CA ALA A 38 -4.97 -4.88 2.93
C ALA A 38 -4.52 -3.43 2.70
N ALA A 39 -3.21 -3.18 2.59
CA ALA A 39 -2.66 -1.87 2.28
C ALA A 39 -3.19 -1.32 0.95
N GLY A 40 -3.16 -2.12 -0.11
CA GLY A 40 -3.70 -1.76 -1.41
C GLY A 40 -5.21 -1.49 -1.38
N ALA A 41 -5.97 -2.34 -0.70
CA ALA A 41 -7.41 -2.17 -0.53
C ALA A 41 -7.73 -0.87 0.21
N LEU A 42 -7.15 -0.67 1.40
CA LEU A 42 -7.38 0.53 2.22
C LEU A 42 -6.97 1.81 1.48
N ALA A 43 -5.80 1.84 0.85
CA ALA A 43 -5.34 2.98 0.08
C ALA A 43 -6.28 3.28 -1.10
N SER A 44 -6.73 2.25 -1.82
CA SER A 44 -7.64 2.43 -2.96
C SER A 44 -9.02 2.95 -2.58
N LEU A 45 -9.54 2.55 -1.41
CA LEU A 45 -10.84 2.98 -0.89
C LEU A 45 -10.86 4.48 -0.53
N VAL A 46 -9.71 5.06 -0.19
CA VAL A 46 -9.60 6.51 0.06
C VAL A 46 -9.71 7.33 -1.23
N ALA A 47 -9.32 6.77 -2.38
CA ALA A 47 -9.32 7.48 -3.65
C ALA A 47 -10.73 7.98 -4.05
N PRO A 48 -10.87 8.92 -4.99
CA PRO A 48 -12.19 9.31 -5.50
C PRO A 48 -12.62 8.51 -6.74
N THR A 49 -11.70 7.89 -7.47
CA THR A 49 -11.98 7.10 -8.68
C THR A 49 -11.19 5.79 -8.70
N VAL A 50 -11.62 4.81 -9.50
CA VAL A 50 -10.91 3.52 -9.68
C VAL A 50 -9.46 3.74 -10.12
N ARG A 51 -9.24 4.59 -11.15
CA ARG A 51 -7.89 4.89 -11.67
C ARG A 51 -6.97 5.48 -10.60
N ARG A 52 -7.48 6.37 -9.74
CA ARG A 52 -6.71 6.92 -8.61
C ARG A 52 -6.51 5.88 -7.51
N GLY A 53 -7.47 4.96 -7.32
CA GLY A 53 -7.35 3.85 -6.39
C GLY A 53 -6.19 2.92 -6.74
N VAL A 54 -6.02 2.58 -8.02
CA VAL A 54 -4.87 1.83 -8.53
C VAL A 54 -3.56 2.57 -8.26
N ALA A 55 -3.51 3.88 -8.52
CA ALA A 55 -2.33 4.69 -8.25
C ALA A 55 -1.97 4.73 -6.75
N TYR A 56 -2.97 4.86 -5.87
CA TYR A 56 -2.74 4.87 -4.41
C TYR A 56 -2.26 3.51 -3.91
N ALA A 57 -2.80 2.42 -4.44
CA ALA A 57 -2.35 1.07 -4.12
C ALA A 57 -0.91 0.80 -4.57
N LEU A 58 -0.54 1.25 -5.76
CA LEU A 58 0.86 1.24 -6.23
C LEU A 58 1.78 2.04 -5.29
N GLY A 59 1.34 3.24 -4.90
CA GLY A 59 2.06 4.06 -3.92
C GLY A 59 2.24 3.34 -2.58
N ALA A 60 1.22 2.63 -2.10
CA ALA A 60 1.29 1.82 -0.88
C ALA A 60 2.35 0.72 -1.00
N GLY A 61 2.40 0.02 -2.14
CA GLY A 61 3.42 -0.98 -2.43
C GLY A 61 4.83 -0.40 -2.41
N ILE A 62 5.04 0.75 -3.05
CA ILE A 62 6.33 1.46 -3.04
C ILE A 62 6.73 1.85 -1.61
N VAL A 63 5.81 2.37 -0.80
CA VAL A 63 6.06 2.72 0.60
C VAL A 63 6.43 1.49 1.43
N ALA A 64 5.73 0.37 1.25
CA ALA A 64 6.04 -0.88 1.93
C ALA A 64 7.42 -1.42 1.55
N LEU A 65 7.77 -1.39 0.26
CA LEU A 65 9.10 -1.77 -0.23
C LEU A 65 10.20 -0.87 0.32
N ALA A 66 9.97 0.44 0.37
CA ALA A 66 10.90 1.39 0.96
C ALA A 66 11.09 1.13 2.47
N ALA A 67 9.99 0.90 3.20
CA ALA A 67 10.04 0.56 4.63
C ALA A 67 10.80 -0.76 4.87
N PHE A 68 10.56 -1.77 4.06
CA PHE A 68 11.32 -3.03 4.09
C PHE A 68 12.81 -2.81 3.81
N ALA A 69 13.15 -2.06 2.77
CA ALA A 69 14.53 -1.78 2.41
C ALA A 69 15.29 -1.03 3.52
N VAL A 70 14.64 -0.06 4.17
CA VAL A 70 15.18 0.63 5.35
C VAL A 70 15.33 -0.36 6.51
N GLY A 71 14.35 -1.24 6.72
CA GLY A 71 14.37 -2.26 7.78
C GLY A 71 15.48 -3.31 7.66
N LEU A 72 16.08 -3.48 6.47
CA LEU A 72 17.23 -4.38 6.29
C LEU A 72 18.49 -3.89 7.02
N GLY A 73 18.67 -2.57 7.19
CA GLY A 73 19.84 -1.99 7.85
C GLY A 73 21.16 -2.53 7.29
N SER A 74 22.02 -3.06 8.16
CA SER A 74 23.33 -3.62 7.77
C SER A 74 23.22 -4.87 6.90
N ALA A 75 22.10 -5.60 6.93
CA ALA A 75 21.89 -6.79 6.10
C ALA A 75 21.70 -6.45 4.61
N ALA A 76 21.48 -5.18 4.27
CA ALA A 76 21.32 -4.73 2.88
C ALA A 76 22.52 -5.13 1.98
N ALA A 77 23.71 -5.27 2.54
CA ALA A 77 24.91 -5.70 1.81
C ALA A 77 24.81 -7.11 1.21
N ALA A 78 23.98 -8.00 1.79
CA ALA A 78 23.80 -9.38 1.31
C ALA A 78 22.76 -9.48 0.17
N VAL A 79 21.88 -8.48 0.02
CA VAL A 79 20.74 -8.48 -0.90
C VAL A 79 21.11 -8.76 -2.36
N PRO A 80 22.21 -8.22 -2.93
CA PRO A 80 22.57 -8.48 -4.33
C PRO A 80 22.81 -9.97 -4.64
N GLY A 81 23.19 -10.77 -3.64
CA GLY A 81 23.37 -12.22 -3.75
C GLY A 81 22.05 -13.01 -3.74
N MET A 82 20.92 -12.38 -3.37
CA MET A 82 19.62 -13.03 -3.15
C MET A 82 18.63 -12.76 -4.29
N ARG A 83 19.09 -12.74 -5.54
CA ARG A 83 18.29 -12.29 -6.71
C ARG A 83 16.86 -12.87 -6.79
N PRO A 84 16.61 -14.18 -6.58
CA PRO A 84 15.25 -14.71 -6.62
C PRO A 84 14.34 -14.11 -5.54
N VAL A 85 14.87 -13.93 -4.33
CA VAL A 85 14.14 -13.33 -3.21
C VAL A 85 13.82 -11.87 -3.52
N VAL A 86 14.78 -11.13 -4.08
CA VAL A 86 14.55 -9.73 -4.50
C VAL A 86 13.42 -9.63 -5.52
N TYR A 87 13.41 -10.48 -6.55
CA TYR A 87 12.34 -10.45 -7.56
C TYR A 87 10.98 -10.79 -6.97
N LEU A 88 10.90 -11.79 -6.08
CA LEU A 88 9.66 -12.12 -5.37
C LEU A 88 9.20 -10.97 -4.49
N THR A 89 10.08 -10.39 -3.68
CA THR A 89 9.73 -9.28 -2.78
C THR A 89 9.23 -8.06 -3.56
N VAL A 90 9.93 -7.66 -4.63
CA VAL A 90 9.50 -6.55 -5.48
C VAL A 90 8.19 -6.88 -6.21
N GLY A 91 8.08 -8.10 -6.74
CA GLY A 91 6.88 -8.57 -7.43
C GLY A 91 5.65 -8.55 -6.53
N GLU A 92 5.72 -9.17 -5.36
CA GLU A 92 4.65 -9.21 -4.36
C GLU A 92 4.34 -7.82 -3.82
N GLY A 93 5.37 -7.03 -3.50
CA GLY A 93 5.24 -5.66 -2.99
C GLY A 93 4.49 -4.72 -3.95
N LEU A 94 4.44 -5.03 -5.24
CA LEU A 94 3.66 -4.27 -6.23
C LEU A 94 2.35 -4.98 -6.58
N ALA A 95 2.38 -6.29 -6.81
CA ALA A 95 1.24 -7.06 -7.30
C ALA A 95 0.15 -7.23 -6.24
N LEU A 96 0.49 -7.49 -4.97
CA LEU A 96 -0.49 -7.71 -3.92
C LEU A 96 -1.28 -6.44 -3.56
N PRO A 97 -0.66 -5.25 -3.44
CA PRO A 97 -1.42 -4.01 -3.30
C PRO A 97 -2.28 -3.71 -4.53
N LEU A 98 -1.76 -3.94 -5.73
CA LEU A 98 -2.55 -3.82 -6.97
C LEU A 98 -3.78 -4.73 -6.96
N PHE A 99 -3.62 -5.99 -6.52
CA PHE A 99 -4.74 -6.92 -6.33
C PHE A 99 -5.74 -6.40 -5.29
N GLY A 100 -5.26 -5.89 -4.15
CA GLY A 100 -6.10 -5.24 -3.14
C GLY A 100 -6.91 -4.06 -3.69
N SER A 101 -6.38 -3.33 -4.66
CA SER A 101 -7.07 -2.19 -5.29
C SER A 101 -8.38 -2.58 -5.99
N LEU A 102 -8.59 -3.86 -6.32
CA LEU A 102 -9.84 -4.37 -6.88
C LEU A 102 -11.03 -4.16 -5.92
N ALA A 103 -10.79 -4.07 -4.60
CA ALA A 103 -11.81 -3.71 -3.63
C ALA A 103 -12.52 -2.40 -3.99
N ARG A 104 -11.80 -1.45 -4.61
CA ARG A 104 -12.39 -0.20 -5.09
C ARG A 104 -13.38 -0.41 -6.23
N ALA A 105 -13.07 -1.28 -7.17
CA ALA A 105 -13.88 -1.55 -8.35
C ALA A 105 -15.20 -2.27 -7.99
N VAL A 106 -15.20 -3.03 -6.88
CA VAL A 106 -16.40 -3.69 -6.37
C VAL A 106 -17.38 -2.70 -5.71
N VAL A 107 -16.87 -1.60 -5.12
CA VAL A 107 -17.66 -0.61 -4.36
C VAL A 107 -17.94 0.66 -5.18
N SER A 108 -17.50 0.71 -6.44
CA SER A 108 -17.60 1.88 -7.32
C SER A 108 -18.86 1.93 -8.18
#